data_AF-A0A9D7DS05-F1
#
_entry.id   AF-A0A9D7DS05-F1
#
_cell.length_a   1.000
_cell.length_b   1.000
_cell.length_c   1.000
_cell.angle_alpha   90.00
_cell.angle_beta   90.00
_cell.angle_gamma   90.00
#
_symmetry.space_group_name_H-M   'P 1'
#
loop_
_entity.id
_entity.type
_entity.pdbx_description
1 polymer ?
#
loop_
_entity_poly.entity_id
_entity_poly.type
_entity_poly.pdbx_seq_one_letter_code
_entity_poly.pdbx_strand_id
1 'polypeptide(L)'
;MLRISDRVVIAWSKSRDDLNDNPTQYNNDIVYIVSENGGQTWSDEVNITNFIPPDLDCASGDTLICDMDTFRTYTDLSVILDNNDDIHIAFTTVHYYSLEGTISRFSSQIWHWGSDMGYMTPIFAHTAAYFDTNWATDLGDWQYTLQRPNLAIDDETGEALLLFRARGFGQLVRRRRAHAGHLDLQVVERRRSLDDGAQRDEHEYRPIYAAGPEHARTRRLTRDRSHLERRREVLAHVLRSRSGCWRRGGQQPDRRTDVESRALSADSG
;
A
#
# COMPACT_ATOMS: atom_id res chain seq x y z
N MET A 1 3.99 4.98 -30.86
CA MET A 1 3.44 3.75 -31.46
C MET A 1 2.97 2.89 -30.30
N LEU A 2 1.67 2.62 -30.21
CA LEU A 2 1.11 1.81 -29.12
C LEU A 2 1.61 0.37 -29.28
N ARG A 3 2.30 -0.17 -28.27
CA ARG A 3 2.70 -1.58 -28.26
C ARG A 3 1.52 -2.37 -27.73
N ILE A 4 1.04 -3.33 -28.53
CA ILE A 4 0.05 -4.31 -28.07
C ILE A 4 0.84 -5.53 -27.60
N SER A 5 0.63 -5.90 -26.36
CA SER A 5 1.23 -7.06 -25.71
C SER A 5 0.14 -8.10 -25.45
N ASP A 6 0.47 -9.38 -25.62
CA ASP A 6 -0.41 -10.49 -25.25
C ASP A 6 -0.32 -10.81 -23.75
N ARG A 7 0.43 -10.01 -22.99
CA ARG A 7 0.59 -10.18 -21.55
C ARG A 7 -0.73 -9.92 -20.82
N VAL A 8 -1.08 -10.82 -19.91
CA VAL A 8 -2.27 -10.70 -19.06
C VAL A 8 -1.82 -10.80 -17.60
N VAL A 9 -2.35 -9.91 -16.76
CA VAL A 9 -2.11 -9.93 -15.32
C VAL A 9 -3.43 -10.06 -14.58
N ILE A 10 -3.46 -10.91 -13.56
CA ILE A 10 -4.56 -11.01 -12.59
C ILE A 10 -3.97 -10.76 -11.21
N ALA A 11 -4.57 -9.84 -10.47
CA ALA A 11 -4.20 -9.53 -9.09
C ALA A 11 -5.44 -9.60 -8.20
N TRP A 12 -5.29 -10.09 -6.97
CA TRP A 12 -6.37 -10.19 -6.00
C TRP A 12 -5.84 -10.04 -4.57
N SER A 13 -6.74 -9.68 -3.65
CA SER A 13 -6.48 -9.80 -2.22
C SER A 13 -6.63 -11.25 -1.81
N LYS A 14 -5.58 -11.84 -1.24
CA LYS A 14 -5.59 -13.23 -0.76
C LYS A 14 -5.51 -13.25 0.75
N SER A 15 -6.42 -13.95 1.41
CA SER A 15 -6.40 -14.03 2.86
C SER A 15 -5.23 -14.89 3.30
N ARG A 16 -4.48 -14.42 4.30
CA ARG A 16 -3.36 -15.16 4.88
C ARG A 16 -3.83 -16.35 5.70
N ASP A 17 -5.10 -16.34 6.08
CA ASP A 17 -5.74 -17.37 6.89
C ASP A 17 -6.38 -18.48 6.02
N ASP A 18 -6.23 -18.38 4.68
CA ASP A 18 -6.75 -19.38 3.71
C ASP A 18 -6.19 -20.79 3.98
N LEU A 19 -4.97 -20.88 4.53
CA LEU A 19 -4.35 -22.17 4.87
C LEU A 19 -4.93 -22.83 6.12
N ASN A 20 -5.70 -22.10 6.92
CA ASN A 20 -6.26 -22.56 8.18
C ASN A 20 -7.78 -22.77 8.11
N ASP A 21 -8.37 -22.82 6.90
CA ASP A 21 -9.82 -22.90 6.66
C ASP A 21 -10.66 -21.84 7.40
N ASN A 22 -10.05 -20.71 7.76
CA ASN A 22 -10.72 -19.61 8.45
C ASN A 22 -10.40 -18.27 7.78
N PRO A 23 -10.74 -18.11 6.49
CA PRO A 23 -10.42 -16.90 5.75
C PRO A 23 -11.06 -15.68 6.40
N THR A 24 -10.24 -14.67 6.70
CA THR A 24 -10.74 -13.39 7.22
C THR A 24 -10.73 -12.35 6.12
N GLN A 25 -11.74 -11.48 6.11
CA GLN A 25 -11.81 -10.38 5.12
C GLN A 25 -10.80 -9.26 5.37
N TYR A 26 -10.00 -9.33 6.44
CA TYR A 26 -9.16 -8.24 6.91
C TYR A 26 -7.67 -8.57 6.93
N ASN A 27 -7.27 -9.84 6.99
CA ASN A 27 -5.88 -10.25 7.05
C ASN A 27 -5.37 -10.69 5.67
N ASN A 28 -5.40 -9.78 4.70
CA ASN A 28 -5.07 -10.10 3.32
C ASN A 28 -3.70 -9.55 2.89
N ASP A 29 -3.05 -10.31 2.00
CA ASP A 29 -1.95 -9.88 1.15
C ASP A 29 -2.45 -9.54 -0.26
N ILE A 30 -1.65 -8.81 -1.05
CA ILE A 30 -1.85 -8.72 -2.50
C ILE A 30 -0.96 -9.73 -3.20
N VAL A 31 -1.58 -10.53 -4.05
CA VAL A 31 -0.88 -11.48 -4.92
C VAL A 31 -1.27 -11.25 -6.37
N TYR A 32 -0.39 -11.65 -7.28
CA TYR A 32 -0.68 -11.64 -8.71
C TYR A 32 -0.10 -12.87 -9.43
N ILE A 33 -0.68 -13.19 -10.58
CA ILE A 33 -0.13 -14.13 -11.57
C ILE A 33 -0.10 -13.44 -12.93
N VAL A 34 0.81 -13.90 -13.79
CA VAL A 34 1.02 -13.34 -15.13
C VAL A 34 0.96 -14.44 -16.17
N SER A 35 0.33 -14.13 -17.29
CA SER A 35 0.47 -14.90 -18.52
C SER A 35 1.24 -14.09 -19.54
N GLU A 36 2.29 -14.66 -20.12
CA GLU A 36 3.08 -14.04 -21.19
C GLU A 36 2.55 -14.40 -22.60
N ASN A 37 1.44 -15.14 -22.70
CA ASN A 37 0.93 -15.70 -23.96
C ASN A 37 -0.60 -15.69 -24.04
N GLY A 38 -1.23 -14.59 -23.62
CA GLY A 38 -2.67 -14.38 -23.79
C GLY A 38 -3.55 -15.29 -22.94
N GLY A 39 -3.05 -15.78 -21.81
CA GLY A 39 -3.79 -16.63 -20.88
C GLY A 39 -3.65 -18.14 -21.10
N GLN A 40 -2.79 -18.59 -22.03
CA GLN A 40 -2.59 -20.03 -22.28
C GLN A 40 -1.82 -20.72 -21.15
N THR A 41 -0.79 -20.05 -20.62
CA THR A 41 -0.03 -20.50 -19.45
C THR A 41 0.14 -19.38 -18.46
N TRP A 42 0.22 -19.71 -17.17
CA TRP A 42 0.33 -18.76 -16.06
C TRP A 42 1.61 -19.00 -15.26
N SER A 43 2.18 -17.93 -14.74
CA SER A 43 3.30 -17.97 -13.79
C SER A 43 2.86 -18.53 -12.44
N ASP A 44 3.84 -18.80 -11.58
CA ASP A 44 3.60 -18.95 -10.15
C ASP A 44 3.04 -17.65 -9.55
N GLU A 45 2.35 -17.80 -8.42
CA GLU A 45 1.81 -16.68 -7.64
C GLU A 45 2.94 -15.85 -7.02
N VAL A 46 2.84 -14.53 -7.12
CA VAL A 46 3.77 -13.58 -6.52
C VAL A 46 3.05 -12.73 -5.48
N ASN A 47 3.47 -12.83 -4.22
CA ASN A 47 3.01 -11.95 -3.13
C ASN A 47 3.86 -10.67 -3.10
N ILE A 48 3.22 -9.50 -3.23
CA ILE A 48 3.94 -8.20 -3.24
C ILE A 48 3.97 -7.51 -1.88
N THR A 49 3.05 -7.84 -0.97
CA THR A 49 2.97 -7.18 0.33
C THR A 49 3.88 -7.83 1.35
N ASN A 50 3.95 -9.17 1.37
CA ASN A 50 4.81 -9.96 2.27
C ASN A 50 4.81 -9.44 3.71
N PHE A 51 3.64 -9.09 4.27
CA PHE A 51 3.59 -8.50 5.61
C PHE A 51 4.23 -9.40 6.66
N ILE A 52 4.93 -8.80 7.61
CA ILE A 52 5.55 -9.51 8.73
C ILE A 52 4.43 -9.98 9.67
N PRO A 53 4.35 -11.28 10.01
CA PRO A 53 3.36 -11.78 10.95
C PRO A 53 3.61 -11.25 12.37
N PRO A 54 2.60 -11.27 13.26
CA PRO A 54 2.79 -10.90 14.66
C PRO A 54 3.82 -11.82 15.32
N ASP A 55 4.61 -11.25 16.23
CA ASP A 55 5.55 -11.99 17.09
C ASP A 55 4.82 -12.45 18.35
N LEU A 56 4.51 -13.76 18.40
CA LEU A 56 3.81 -14.38 19.51
C LEU A 56 4.68 -14.52 20.77
N ASP A 57 6.00 -14.43 20.63
CA ASP A 57 6.97 -14.55 21.72
C ASP A 57 7.44 -13.17 22.23
N CYS A 58 6.87 -12.10 21.70
CA CYS A 58 7.20 -10.73 22.04
C CYS A 58 6.90 -10.41 23.52
N ALA A 59 7.96 -10.27 24.32
CA ALA A 59 7.89 -9.99 25.76
C ALA A 59 7.81 -8.48 26.09
N SER A 60 7.41 -7.62 25.14
CA SER A 60 7.39 -6.16 25.36
C SER A 60 6.32 -5.72 26.36
N GLY A 61 5.26 -6.51 26.54
CA GLY A 61 4.05 -6.12 27.27
C GLY A 61 3.16 -5.12 26.51
N ASP A 62 3.55 -4.71 25.30
CA ASP A 62 2.82 -3.83 24.41
C ASP A 62 2.46 -4.58 23.12
N THR A 63 1.18 -4.95 23.00
CA THR A 63 0.66 -5.73 21.88
C THR A 63 0.84 -5.03 20.53
N LEU A 64 0.85 -3.69 20.52
CA LEU A 64 1.07 -2.91 19.29
C LEU A 64 2.47 -3.14 18.72
N ILE A 65 3.47 -3.31 19.58
CA ILE A 65 4.85 -3.63 19.16
C ILE A 65 4.90 -5.07 18.64
N CYS A 66 4.20 -5.98 19.31
CA CYS A 66 4.20 -7.40 18.99
C CYS A 66 3.43 -7.73 17.70
N ASP A 67 2.48 -6.89 17.27
CA ASP A 67 1.76 -7.06 16.01
C ASP A 67 2.63 -6.94 14.75
N MET A 68 3.82 -6.34 14.86
CA MET A 68 4.72 -6.07 13.72
C MET A 68 4.04 -5.20 12.65
N ASP A 69 3.74 -5.76 11.47
CA ASP A 69 3.01 -5.03 10.44
C ASP A 69 1.54 -4.97 10.78
N THR A 70 1.00 -3.77 10.95
CA THR A 70 -0.41 -3.52 11.24
C THR A 70 -1.22 -3.08 10.02
N PHE A 71 -0.58 -2.84 8.87
CA PHE A 71 -1.32 -2.60 7.63
C PHE A 71 -1.74 -3.90 6.98
N ARG A 72 -3.01 -4.00 6.58
CA ARG A 72 -3.50 -5.12 5.77
C ARG A 72 -4.30 -4.64 4.59
N THR A 73 -4.24 -5.42 3.52
CA THR A 73 -4.94 -5.07 2.30
C THR A 73 -6.44 -5.34 2.48
N TYR A 74 -7.22 -4.41 1.96
CA TYR A 74 -8.66 -4.51 1.92
C TYR A 74 -9.11 -4.79 0.48
N THR A 75 -10.30 -5.37 0.31
CA THR A 75 -10.77 -6.08 -0.90
C THR A 75 -10.68 -5.33 -2.22
N ASP A 76 -10.52 -4.00 -2.21
CA ASP A 76 -10.45 -3.18 -3.41
C ASP A 76 -9.00 -2.97 -3.90
N LEU A 77 -8.71 -3.41 -5.11
CA LEU A 77 -7.50 -3.09 -5.85
C LEU A 77 -7.78 -2.78 -7.33
N SER A 78 -6.81 -2.17 -7.98
CA SER A 78 -6.78 -1.97 -9.43
C SER A 78 -5.41 -2.36 -9.95
N VAL A 79 -5.38 -3.07 -11.08
CA VAL A 79 -4.16 -3.50 -11.76
C VAL A 79 -4.20 -3.07 -13.21
N ILE A 80 -3.07 -2.63 -13.75
CA ILE A 80 -2.89 -2.29 -15.17
C ILE A 80 -1.46 -2.61 -15.62
N LEU A 81 -1.30 -2.93 -16.91
CA LEU A 81 0.00 -3.02 -17.58
C LEU A 81 0.25 -1.70 -18.31
N ASP A 82 1.46 -1.14 -18.16
CA ASP A 82 1.86 0.04 -18.92
C ASP A 82 2.39 -0.26 -20.33
N ASN A 83 2.78 0.78 -21.06
CA ASN A 83 3.31 0.66 -22.42
C ASN A 83 4.64 -0.12 -22.50
N ASN A 84 5.31 -0.35 -21.36
CA ASN A 84 6.54 -1.12 -21.24
C ASN A 84 6.30 -2.54 -20.72
N ASP A 85 5.03 -2.96 -20.58
CA ASP A 85 4.59 -4.18 -19.90
C ASP A 85 4.86 -4.18 -18.38
N ASP A 86 5.13 -3.05 -17.75
CA ASP A 86 5.27 -2.99 -16.30
C ASP A 86 3.91 -3.10 -15.61
N ILE A 87 3.86 -3.92 -14.56
CA ILE A 87 2.66 -4.15 -13.76
C ILE A 87 2.55 -3.02 -12.73
N HIS A 88 1.41 -2.36 -12.71
CA HIS A 88 1.06 -1.41 -11.66
C HIS A 88 -0.15 -1.90 -10.89
N ILE A 89 -0.04 -1.91 -9.56
CA ILE A 89 -1.14 -2.29 -8.67
C ILE A 89 -1.36 -1.16 -7.67
N ALA A 90 -2.59 -0.66 -7.61
CA ALA A 90 -3.03 0.27 -6.58
C ALA A 90 -4.05 -0.43 -5.69
N PHE A 91 -3.92 -0.28 -4.39
CA PHE A 91 -4.75 -1.02 -3.44
C PHE A 91 -5.02 -0.20 -2.18
N THR A 92 -6.06 -0.61 -1.46
CA THR A 92 -6.43 -0.01 -0.18
C THR A 92 -5.84 -0.84 0.95
N THR A 93 -5.25 -0.19 1.96
CA THR A 93 -4.96 -0.85 3.24
C THR A 93 -5.80 -0.29 4.36
N VAL A 94 -5.93 -1.04 5.44
CA VAL A 94 -6.52 -0.65 6.73
C VAL A 94 -5.56 -1.03 7.86
N HIS A 95 -5.75 -0.50 9.07
CA HIS A 95 -5.07 -1.11 10.21
C HIS A 95 -5.81 -2.37 10.65
N TYR A 96 -5.06 -3.43 10.86
CA TYR A 96 -5.47 -4.69 11.45
C TYR A 96 -4.44 -5.06 12.53
N TYR A 97 -4.94 -5.21 13.76
CA TYR A 97 -4.17 -5.64 14.92
C TYR A 97 -4.43 -7.12 15.09
N SER A 98 -3.45 -7.94 14.71
CA SER A 98 -3.62 -9.38 14.51
C SER A 98 -3.74 -10.12 15.84
N LEU A 99 -3.07 -9.63 16.89
CA LEU A 99 -3.13 -10.21 18.23
C LEU A 99 -4.51 -10.00 18.88
N GLU A 100 -5.14 -8.85 18.65
CA GLU A 100 -6.47 -8.54 19.15
C GLU A 100 -7.60 -8.97 18.20
N GLY A 101 -7.29 -9.23 16.93
CA GLY A 101 -8.27 -9.49 15.88
C GLY A 101 -9.15 -8.28 15.57
N THR A 102 -8.62 -7.06 15.72
CA THR A 102 -9.38 -5.81 15.55
C THR A 102 -8.94 -5.02 14.34
N ILE A 103 -9.85 -4.24 13.77
CA ILE A 103 -9.58 -3.34 12.65
C ILE A 103 -9.84 -1.88 13.00
N SER A 104 -9.16 -0.98 12.33
CA SER A 104 -9.55 0.43 12.26
C SER A 104 -9.99 0.79 10.83
N ARG A 105 -11.29 1.01 10.65
CA ARG A 105 -11.89 1.37 9.35
C ARG A 105 -11.57 2.80 8.91
N PHE A 106 -11.28 3.69 9.86
CA PHE A 106 -10.96 5.08 9.56
C PHE A 106 -9.49 5.31 9.21
N SER A 107 -8.62 4.32 9.43
CA SER A 107 -7.18 4.37 9.14
C SER A 107 -6.78 3.89 7.74
N SER A 108 -7.73 3.84 6.80
CA SER A 108 -7.40 3.37 5.46
C SER A 108 -6.41 4.27 4.74
N GLN A 109 -5.62 3.70 3.82
CA GLN A 109 -4.64 4.39 2.98
C GLN A 109 -4.66 3.83 1.56
N ILE A 110 -4.23 4.63 0.58
CA ILE A 110 -4.05 4.20 -0.80
C ILE A 110 -2.56 4.00 -1.07
N TRP A 111 -2.22 2.84 -1.61
CA TRP A 111 -0.87 2.45 -1.97
C TRP A 111 -0.75 2.19 -3.46
N HIS A 112 0.47 2.30 -3.98
CA HIS A 112 0.86 1.90 -5.32
C HIS A 112 2.10 1.03 -5.25
N TRP A 113 2.10 -0.05 -6.02
CA TRP A 113 3.27 -0.87 -6.31
C TRP A 113 3.48 -0.91 -7.83
N GLY A 114 4.73 -0.89 -8.26
CA GLY A 114 5.12 -1.05 -9.67
C GLY A 114 6.23 -2.08 -9.80
N SER A 115 6.16 -2.95 -10.81
CA SER A 115 7.21 -3.94 -11.09
C SER A 115 8.54 -3.29 -11.47
N ASP A 116 8.49 -2.12 -12.10
CA ASP A 116 9.64 -1.31 -12.48
C ASP A 116 10.48 -0.87 -11.27
N MET A 117 9.79 -0.52 -10.18
CA MET A 117 10.39 -0.03 -8.94
C MET A 117 10.68 -1.17 -7.96
N GLY A 118 9.84 -2.20 -7.92
CA GLY A 118 9.93 -3.30 -6.96
C GLY A 118 9.63 -2.91 -5.51
N TYR A 119 9.08 -1.72 -5.26
CA TYR A 119 8.68 -1.26 -3.93
C TYR A 119 7.30 -0.60 -3.92
N MET A 120 6.67 -0.60 -2.74
CA MET A 120 5.38 0.04 -2.49
C MET A 120 5.57 1.49 -2.07
N THR A 121 4.67 2.38 -2.51
CA THR A 121 4.63 3.79 -2.14
C THR A 121 3.23 4.17 -1.65
N PRO A 122 3.11 4.91 -0.53
CA PRO A 122 1.83 5.47 -0.13
C PRO A 122 1.49 6.61 -1.09
N ILE A 123 0.33 6.52 -1.74
CA ILE A 123 -0.21 7.57 -2.60
C ILE A 123 -0.92 8.61 -1.76
N PHE A 124 -1.74 8.14 -0.83
CA PHE A 124 -2.47 8.99 0.10
C PHE A 124 -2.63 8.28 1.43
N ALA A 125 -2.28 8.98 2.51
CA ALA A 125 -2.48 8.55 3.87
C ALA A 125 -3.07 9.70 4.68
N HIS A 126 -3.95 9.38 5.62
CA HIS A 126 -4.49 10.37 6.56
C HIS A 126 -3.43 10.89 7.50
N THR A 127 -3.62 12.13 7.97
CA THR A 127 -2.75 12.75 8.96
C THR A 127 -3.13 12.32 10.38
N ALA A 128 -2.20 12.51 11.33
CA ALA A 128 -2.51 12.29 12.75
C ALA A 128 -3.71 13.13 13.23
N ALA A 129 -3.84 14.37 12.73
CA ALA A 129 -4.96 15.25 13.07
C ALA A 129 -6.32 14.70 12.58
N TYR A 130 -6.33 14.05 11.42
CA TYR A 130 -7.53 13.38 10.92
C TYR A 130 -7.96 12.28 11.89
N PHE A 131 -7.03 11.44 12.35
CA PHE A 131 -7.32 10.36 13.30
C PHE A 131 -7.83 10.88 14.65
N ASP A 132 -7.24 11.96 15.17
CA ASP A 132 -7.69 12.59 16.42
C ASP A 132 -9.14 13.08 16.36
N THR A 133 -9.60 13.52 15.18
CA THR A 133 -10.94 14.12 15.00
C THR A 133 -11.99 13.13 14.49
N ASN A 134 -11.58 12.03 13.84
CA ASN A 134 -12.48 11.09 13.16
C ASN A 134 -12.43 9.67 13.72
N TRP A 135 -11.87 9.48 14.93
CA TRP A 135 -11.70 8.16 15.54
C TRP A 135 -13.01 7.39 15.79
N ALA A 136 -14.15 8.08 15.86
CA ALA A 136 -15.47 7.49 16.12
C ALA A 136 -16.42 7.61 14.92
N THR A 137 -15.91 7.94 13.73
CA THR A 137 -16.78 8.20 12.59
C THR A 137 -17.34 6.89 12.02
N ASP A 138 -18.65 6.72 12.06
CA ASP A 138 -19.34 5.59 11.42
C ASP A 138 -19.26 5.73 9.89
N LEU A 139 -18.62 4.78 9.21
CA LEU A 139 -18.42 4.80 7.76
C LEU A 139 -19.52 4.07 6.99
N GLY A 140 -20.38 3.34 7.69
CA GLY A 140 -21.18 2.27 7.10
C GLY A 140 -20.34 1.01 6.90
N ASP A 141 -21.02 -0.12 6.76
CA ASP A 141 -20.35 -1.39 6.50
C ASP A 141 -19.72 -1.41 5.11
N TRP A 142 -18.56 -2.07 5.01
CA TRP A 142 -17.80 -2.20 3.76
C TRP A 142 -17.33 -0.87 3.17
N GLN A 143 -17.28 0.20 3.97
CA GLN A 143 -16.80 1.51 3.56
C GLN A 143 -15.60 1.94 4.41
N TYR A 144 -14.68 2.64 3.74
CA TYR A 144 -13.45 3.18 4.30
C TYR A 144 -13.28 4.64 3.91
N THR A 145 -12.41 5.33 4.65
CA THR A 145 -12.13 6.75 4.46
C THR A 145 -11.38 7.02 3.15
N LEU A 146 -10.65 6.03 2.66
CA LEU A 146 -9.98 5.98 1.35
C LEU A 146 -10.18 4.56 0.81
N GLN A 147 -10.70 4.42 -0.41
CA GLN A 147 -11.01 3.10 -0.99
C GLN A 147 -11.18 3.18 -2.51
N ARG A 148 -11.36 2.01 -3.14
CA ARG A 148 -11.69 1.85 -4.57
C ARG A 148 -10.69 2.57 -5.49
N PRO A 149 -9.39 2.25 -5.39
CA PRO A 149 -8.41 2.74 -6.36
C PRO A 149 -8.79 2.27 -7.75
N ASN A 150 -8.57 3.12 -8.74
CA ASN A 150 -8.77 2.84 -10.15
C ASN A 150 -7.64 3.49 -10.95
N LEU A 151 -6.80 2.66 -11.53
CA LEU A 151 -5.68 3.08 -12.37
C LEU A 151 -6.15 3.29 -13.80
N ALA A 152 -5.62 4.33 -14.43
CA ALA A 152 -5.67 4.55 -15.86
C ALA A 152 -4.28 4.98 -16.34
N ILE A 153 -4.01 4.83 -17.64
CA ILE A 153 -2.77 5.28 -18.26
C ILE A 153 -3.14 6.22 -19.40
N ASP A 154 -2.48 7.37 -19.42
CA ASP A 154 -2.48 8.27 -20.56
C ASP A 154 -1.54 7.70 -21.63
N ASP A 155 -2.08 7.33 -22.78
CA ASP A 155 -1.37 6.68 -23.87
C ASP A 155 -0.45 7.64 -24.65
N GLU A 156 -0.70 8.95 -24.59
CA GLU A 156 0.14 9.96 -25.22
C GLU A 156 1.40 10.23 -24.38
N THR A 157 1.23 10.35 -23.06
CA THR A 157 2.33 10.72 -22.14
C THR A 157 2.99 9.53 -21.44
N GLY A 158 2.30 8.38 -21.37
CA GLY A 158 2.69 7.24 -20.55
C GLY A 158 2.53 7.49 -19.04
N GLU A 159 1.79 8.52 -18.64
CA GLU A 159 1.53 8.82 -17.23
C GLU A 159 0.44 7.93 -16.65
N ALA A 160 0.69 7.36 -15.47
CA ALA A 160 -0.34 6.67 -14.70
C ALA A 160 -1.21 7.68 -13.92
N LEU A 161 -2.52 7.54 -14.05
CA LEU A 161 -3.53 8.29 -13.33
C LEU A 161 -4.16 7.38 -12.28
N LEU A 162 -4.43 7.92 -11.09
CA LEU A 162 -5.13 7.19 -10.04
C LEU A 162 -6.36 7.97 -9.58
N LEU A 163 -7.52 7.34 -9.71
CA LEU A 163 -8.75 7.80 -9.09
C LEU A 163 -9.02 6.95 -7.86
N PHE A 164 -9.50 7.57 -6.79
CA PHE A 164 -9.98 6.83 -5.63
C PHE A 164 -11.12 7.58 -4.95
N ARG A 165 -11.88 6.85 -4.15
CA ARG A 165 -12.92 7.44 -3.30
C ARG A 165 -12.30 7.84 -1.97
N ALA A 166 -12.38 9.13 -1.64
CA ALA A 166 -12.20 9.60 -0.27
C ALA A 166 -13.58 9.84 0.36
N ARG A 167 -13.74 9.60 1.66
CA ARG A 167 -15.00 9.94 2.33
C ARG A 167 -15.17 11.46 2.31
N GLY A 168 -16.35 11.90 1.88
CA GLY A 168 -16.71 13.31 1.72
C GLY A 168 -16.47 13.86 0.32
N PHE A 169 -15.57 13.27 -0.49
CA PHE A 169 -15.19 13.79 -1.81
C PHE A 169 -14.61 12.70 -2.74
N GLY A 170 -14.91 12.73 -4.04
CA GLY A 170 -14.08 12.01 -5.02
C GLY A 170 -12.75 12.75 -5.18
N GLN A 171 -11.62 12.05 -5.11
CA GLN A 171 -10.30 12.66 -5.35
C GLN A 171 -9.65 12.07 -6.61
N LEU A 172 -9.03 12.95 -7.39
CA LEU A 172 -8.24 12.61 -8.56
C LEU A 172 -6.77 12.88 -8.23
N VAL A 173 -5.91 11.92 -8.47
CA VAL A 173 -4.46 12.08 -8.30
C VAL A 173 -3.79 11.79 -9.63
N ARG A 174 -2.93 12.72 -10.06
CA ARG A 174 -2.17 12.59 -11.30
C ARG A 174 -0.72 12.29 -10.95
N ARG A 175 -0.18 11.21 -11.48
CA ARG A 175 1.25 10.92 -11.35
C ARG A 175 1.97 11.41 -12.59
N ARG A 176 3.03 12.20 -12.42
CA ARG A 176 3.89 12.64 -13.52
C ARG A 176 5.19 11.86 -13.48
N ARG A 177 5.58 11.25 -14.59
CA ARG A 177 6.92 10.68 -14.73
C ARG A 177 7.91 11.84 -14.80
N ALA A 178 8.78 12.01 -13.80
CA ALA A 178 9.85 12.98 -13.90
C ALA A 178 10.90 12.46 -14.91
N HIS A 179 11.54 13.38 -15.63
CA HIS A 179 12.65 13.13 -16.55
C HIS A 179 13.90 12.62 -15.79
N ALA A 180 13.84 11.45 -15.17
CA ALA A 180 14.98 10.76 -14.55
C ALA A 180 14.67 9.30 -14.15
N GLY A 181 13.52 8.73 -14.54
CA GLY A 181 13.10 7.41 -14.05
C GLY A 181 12.59 7.42 -12.61
N HIS A 182 12.35 8.60 -12.03
CA HIS A 182 11.67 8.76 -10.75
C HIS A 182 10.26 9.31 -10.99
N LEU A 183 9.27 8.75 -10.30
CA LEU A 183 7.86 9.05 -10.50
C LEU A 183 7.37 9.94 -9.35
N ASP A 184 7.09 11.22 -9.65
CA ASP A 184 6.55 12.18 -8.68
C ASP A 184 5.03 12.20 -8.73
N LEU A 185 4.41 12.17 -7.55
CA LEU A 185 2.95 12.24 -7.41
C LEU A 185 2.49 13.68 -7.24
N GLN A 186 1.50 14.10 -8.05
CA GLN A 186 0.77 15.34 -7.83
C GLN A 186 -0.70 15.02 -7.54
N VAL A 187 -1.11 15.24 -6.30
CA VAL A 187 -2.52 15.19 -5.91
C VAL A 187 -3.23 16.38 -6.55
N VAL A 188 -4.17 16.13 -7.47
CA VAL A 188 -4.96 17.19 -8.13
C VAL A 188 -6.36 17.17 -7.55
N GLU A 189 -6.53 17.83 -6.41
CA GLU A 189 -7.83 17.89 -5.73
C GLU A 189 -8.83 18.71 -6.56
N ARG A 190 -9.79 18.06 -7.24
CA ARG A 190 -10.97 18.73 -7.77
C ARG A 190 -12.11 18.63 -6.77
N ARG A 191 -12.25 19.63 -5.90
CA ARG A 191 -13.47 19.81 -5.11
C ARG A 191 -14.61 20.23 -6.04
N ARG A 192 -15.57 19.35 -6.33
CA ARG A 192 -16.92 19.79 -6.68
C ARG A 192 -17.56 20.24 -5.38
N SER A 193 -17.51 21.54 -5.11
CA SER A 193 -18.31 22.12 -4.05
C SER A 193 -19.79 21.87 -4.37
N LEU A 194 -20.49 21.20 -3.46
CA LEU A 194 -21.95 21.19 -3.44
C LEU A 194 -22.51 22.26 -2.49
N ASP A 195 -21.66 23.08 -1.86
CA ASP A 195 -22.06 24.15 -0.95
C ASP A 195 -21.28 25.45 -1.26
N ASP A 196 -21.98 26.45 -1.81
CA ASP A 196 -21.49 27.81 -1.93
C ASP A 196 -21.23 28.41 -0.55
N GLY A 197 -19.97 28.68 -0.20
CA GLY A 197 -19.67 29.66 0.86
C GLY A 197 -18.45 29.46 1.77
N ALA A 198 -17.63 28.42 1.63
CA ALA A 198 -16.46 28.24 2.52
C ALA A 198 -15.12 28.57 1.82
N GLN A 199 -14.30 29.36 2.50
CA GLN A 199 -12.96 29.83 2.13
C GLN A 199 -12.05 28.74 1.54
N ARG A 200 -11.29 29.13 0.50
CA ARG A 200 -10.31 28.31 -0.20
C ARG A 200 -9.01 28.29 0.59
N ASP A 201 -8.61 27.13 1.11
CA ASP A 201 -7.23 26.84 1.51
C ASP A 201 -6.65 25.83 0.52
N GLU A 202 -5.75 26.28 -0.35
CA GLU A 202 -4.91 25.43 -1.19
C GLU A 202 -3.81 24.83 -0.32
N HIS A 203 -3.93 23.55 0.04
CA HIS A 203 -2.86 22.82 0.70
C HIS A 203 -2.07 22.00 -0.32
N GLU A 204 -0.87 22.49 -0.66
CA GLU A 204 0.16 21.71 -1.36
C GLU A 204 0.52 20.50 -0.50
N TYR A 205 0.14 19.29 -0.95
CA TYR A 205 0.45 18.05 -0.24
C TYR A 205 1.92 17.70 -0.49
N ARG A 206 2.79 18.03 0.46
CA ARG A 206 4.15 17.50 0.47
C ARG A 206 4.15 16.15 1.21
N PRO A 207 4.62 15.05 0.60
CA PRO A 207 4.82 13.82 1.33
C PRO A 207 5.80 14.08 2.48
N ILE A 208 5.33 13.95 3.71
CA ILE A 208 6.17 14.13 4.90
C ILE A 208 6.98 12.85 5.07
N TYR A 209 8.18 12.85 4.50
CA TYR A 209 9.31 12.15 5.09
C TYR A 209 10.45 13.16 5.25
N ALA A 210 10.94 13.30 6.48
CA ALA A 210 12.00 14.19 6.96
C ALA A 210 11.62 15.67 7.20
N ALA A 211 11.03 15.95 8.38
CA ALA A 211 11.21 17.23 9.06
C ALA A 211 11.32 16.98 10.57
N GLY A 212 12.45 17.36 11.16
CA GLY A 212 12.74 17.23 12.59
C GLY A 212 11.86 18.14 13.45
N PRO A 213 11.80 17.91 14.77
CA PRO A 213 10.85 18.59 15.63
C PRO A 213 11.40 19.94 16.09
N GLU A 214 10.90 21.03 15.55
CA GLU A 214 10.85 22.29 16.30
C GLU A 214 9.48 22.96 16.18
N HIS A 215 8.97 23.31 17.36
CA HIS A 215 7.89 24.27 17.66
C HIS A 215 6.44 23.75 17.68
N ALA A 216 5.99 23.35 18.87
CA ALA A 216 4.59 23.43 19.28
C ALA A 216 4.48 24.20 20.60
N ARG A 217 3.98 25.44 20.54
CA ARG A 217 3.50 26.20 21.71
C ARG A 217 2.04 25.87 21.98
N THR A 218 1.73 25.75 23.26
CA THR A 218 0.50 25.28 23.88
C THR A 218 -0.63 26.32 23.89
N ARG A 219 -1.87 25.87 23.69
CA ARG A 219 -3.07 26.46 24.31
C ARG A 219 -3.94 25.37 24.92
N ARG A 220 -4.18 25.49 26.24
CA ARG A 220 -5.02 24.62 27.07
C ARG A 220 -6.50 24.88 26.81
N LEU A 221 -7.27 23.81 26.60
CA LEU A 221 -8.65 23.72 27.05
C LEU A 221 -8.81 22.37 27.78
N THR A 222 -9.27 22.44 29.01
CA THR A 222 -9.41 21.33 29.94
C THR A 222 -10.82 20.74 29.85
N ARG A 223 -10.93 19.48 29.41
CA ARG A 223 -11.75 18.44 30.06
C ARG A 223 -11.47 17.08 29.43
N ASP A 224 -11.31 16.10 30.32
CA ASP A 224 -11.07 14.66 30.10
C ASP A 224 -9.67 14.23 29.57
N ARG A 225 -8.70 14.18 30.48
CA ARG A 225 -7.27 14.15 30.19
C ARG A 225 -6.61 12.76 30.31
N SER A 226 -7.18 11.81 31.04
CA SER A 226 -6.45 10.60 31.44
C SER A 226 -6.43 9.47 30.38
N HIS A 227 -7.39 9.46 29.45
CA HIS A 227 -7.50 8.43 28.41
C HIS A 227 -6.87 8.88 27.07
N LEU A 228 -6.96 10.18 26.77
CA LEU A 228 -6.38 10.82 25.59
C LEU A 228 -4.86 11.05 25.72
N GLU A 229 -4.33 11.33 26.92
CA GLU A 229 -2.88 11.49 27.11
C GLU A 229 -2.13 10.16 26.97
N ARG A 230 -2.67 9.03 27.45
CA ARG A 230 -2.04 7.71 27.23
C ARG A 230 -1.96 7.32 25.76
N ARG A 231 -2.99 7.63 24.96
CA ARG A 231 -2.99 7.33 23.52
C ARG A 231 -2.15 8.29 22.69
N ARG A 232 -2.07 9.58 23.09
CA ARG A 232 -1.18 10.57 22.46
C ARG A 232 0.30 10.33 22.76
N GLU A 233 0.65 9.85 23.96
CA GLU A 233 2.03 9.47 24.30
C GLU A 233 2.49 8.25 23.48
N VAL A 234 1.61 7.28 23.22
CA VAL A 234 1.89 6.14 22.33
C VAL A 234 2.10 6.59 20.88
N LEU A 235 1.24 7.47 20.34
CA LEU A 235 1.40 7.99 18.97
C LEU A 235 2.68 8.82 18.80
N ALA A 236 3.06 9.58 19.84
CA ALA A 236 4.28 10.42 19.83
C ALA A 236 5.57 9.62 20.12
N HIS A 237 5.49 8.39 20.63
CA HIS A 237 6.62 7.47 20.77
C HIS A 237 6.90 6.73 19.46
N VAL A 238 5.85 6.33 18.73
CA VAL A 238 5.92 5.72 17.38
C VAL A 238 6.62 6.63 16.36
N LEU A 239 6.45 7.95 16.45
CA LEU A 239 7.09 8.90 15.54
C LEU A 239 8.57 9.21 15.88
N ARG A 240 9.06 8.80 17.06
CA ARG A 240 10.43 9.08 17.52
C ARG A 240 11.41 7.91 17.35
N SER A 241 10.94 6.70 17.03
CA SER A 241 11.77 5.48 16.98
C SER A 241 12.18 5.01 15.58
N ARG A 242 11.93 5.77 14.51
CA ARG A 242 12.19 5.32 13.13
C ARG A 242 13.25 6.15 12.39
N SER A 243 14.50 5.71 12.52
CA SER A 243 15.55 5.91 11.52
C SER A 243 16.37 4.63 11.42
N GLY A 244 15.86 3.65 10.67
CA GLY A 244 16.58 2.41 10.38
C GLY A 244 15.68 1.19 10.28
N CYS A 245 15.12 0.95 9.09
CA CYS A 245 14.87 -0.38 8.51
C CYS A 245 13.97 -0.24 7.28
N TRP A 246 14.56 0.09 6.13
CA TRP A 246 14.04 -0.22 4.80
C TRP A 246 15.23 -0.23 3.83
N ARG A 247 16.01 -1.32 3.84
CA ARG A 247 16.88 -1.76 2.75
C ARG A 247 17.14 -3.26 2.92
N ARG A 248 16.46 -4.07 2.12
CA ARG A 248 16.98 -5.30 1.51
C ARG A 248 15.95 -5.75 0.47
N GLY A 249 16.23 -5.42 -0.78
CA GLY A 249 15.57 -6.03 -1.93
C GLY A 249 15.98 -7.49 -2.04
N GLY A 250 15.04 -8.32 -2.49
CA GLY A 250 15.29 -9.71 -2.84
C GLY A 250 16.27 -9.80 -4.00
N GLN A 251 17.28 -10.66 -3.86
CA GLN A 251 18.02 -11.20 -4.98
C GLN A 251 17.26 -12.42 -5.50
N GLN A 252 16.80 -12.33 -6.74
CA GLN A 252 16.36 -13.46 -7.54
C GLN A 252 17.59 -14.32 -7.89
N PRO A 253 17.56 -15.66 -7.74
CA PRO A 253 18.68 -16.48 -8.16
C PRO A 253 18.74 -16.61 -9.69
N ASP A 254 19.93 -16.32 -10.22
CA ASP A 254 20.34 -16.37 -11.62
C ASP A 254 20.34 -17.83 -12.12
N ARG A 255 19.50 -18.15 -13.12
CA ARG A 255 19.57 -19.44 -13.84
C ARG A 255 20.53 -19.28 -15.01
N ARG A 256 21.79 -19.69 -14.81
CA ARG A 256 22.71 -20.01 -15.91
C ARG A 256 22.91 -21.51 -16.05
N THR A 257 22.78 -21.90 -17.30
CA THR A 257 23.10 -23.14 -18.00
C THR A 257 24.41 -23.80 -17.58
N ASP A 258 24.38 -25.11 -17.34
CA ASP A 258 25.51 -26.00 -17.59
C ASP A 258 25.08 -27.07 -18.61
N VAL A 259 25.54 -26.83 -19.85
CA VAL A 259 25.74 -27.85 -20.87
C VAL A 259 27.22 -28.19 -20.79
N GLU A 260 27.58 -29.42 -20.42
CA GLU A 260 28.79 -30.08 -20.96
C GLU A 260 28.85 -31.58 -20.65
N SER A 261 28.76 -32.35 -21.73
CA SER A 261 29.54 -33.55 -22.08
C SER A 261 29.90 -34.61 -21.02
N ARG A 262 29.45 -35.85 -21.28
CA ARG A 262 30.34 -37.02 -21.31
C ARG A 262 29.80 -38.12 -22.24
N ALA A 263 30.50 -38.30 -23.36
CA ALA A 263 30.52 -39.52 -24.15
C ALA A 263 31.77 -40.33 -23.78
N LEU A 264 31.80 -41.60 -24.24
CA LEU A 264 32.81 -42.67 -24.07
C LEU A 264 32.48 -43.61 -22.89
N SER A 265 32.45 -44.93 -23.01
CA SER A 265 32.97 -45.84 -24.05
C SER A 265 32.27 -47.20 -23.98
N ALA A 266 32.31 -47.91 -25.11
CA ALA A 266 31.96 -49.31 -25.26
C ALA A 266 32.95 -50.28 -24.58
N ASP A 267 32.51 -51.53 -24.52
CA ASP A 267 33.24 -52.80 -24.55
C ASP A 267 33.61 -53.59 -23.28
N SER A 268 33.29 -54.89 -23.44
CA SER A 268 33.87 -56.12 -22.88
C SER A 268 33.39 -56.62 -21.51
N GLY A 269 32.65 -57.74 -21.55
CA GLY A 269 32.22 -58.56 -20.42
C GLY A 269 31.04 -59.44 -20.78
#